data_AF-A0A7V7XCV8-F1
#
_entry.id   AF-A0A7V7XCV8-F1
#
_cell.length_a   1.000
_cell.length_b   1.000
_cell.length_c   1.000
_cell.angle_alpha   90.00
_cell.angle_beta   90.00
_cell.angle_gamma   90.00
#
_symmetry.space_group_name_H-M   'P 1'
#
loop_
_entity.id
_entity.type
_entity.pdbx_description
1 polymer ?
#
loop_
_entity_poly.entity_id
_entity_poly.type
_entity_poly.pdbx_seq_one_letter_code
_entity_poly.pdbx_strand_id
1 'polypeptide(L)'
;MLTLSLNDNPWGEDTVELNMSFDTLRDYQWERLLKALWSYPIITGPLDSRYTPGGGIPNLIPVTVPDPTAAMCQFAIVEVAPGIGAGAEVWITRSLFECVSVAIPLKMFKGVTADPDDTGLLQIEYVFQDMALDLYDITTYTIAAIGVNRGCQILMEMITEPQLREELIKMGNFLARDDALAELRLRPQNYQEVRPSLRWCPPKN
;
A
#
# COMPACT_ATOMS: atom_id res chain seq x y z
N MET A 1 -6.82 -5.06 20.96
CA MET A 1 -6.43 -3.64 20.84
C MET A 1 -5.00 -3.62 20.34
N LEU A 2 -4.72 -3.00 19.19
CA LEU A 2 -3.37 -2.87 18.66
C LEU A 2 -2.46 -2.17 19.68
N THR A 3 -1.22 -2.62 19.78
CA THR A 3 -0.19 -2.00 20.63
C THR A 3 1.16 -2.09 19.93
N LEU A 4 1.99 -1.07 20.08
CA LEU A 4 3.33 -1.06 19.48
C LEU A 4 4.27 -2.00 20.25
N SER A 5 5.19 -2.61 19.53
CA SER A 5 6.29 -3.38 20.08
C SER A 5 7.48 -2.45 20.36
N LEU A 6 8.06 -2.57 21.55
CA LEU A 6 9.28 -1.84 21.94
C LEU A 6 10.55 -2.66 21.67
N ASN A 7 10.53 -3.51 20.64
CA ASN A 7 11.68 -4.33 20.24
C ASN A 7 12.83 -3.44 19.75
N ASP A 8 14.07 -3.84 20.04
CA ASP A 8 15.28 -3.10 19.64
C ASP A 8 15.46 -2.98 18.10
N ASN A 9 14.83 -3.87 17.33
CA ASN A 9 14.76 -3.76 15.87
C ASN A 9 13.38 -4.19 15.34
N PRO A 10 12.44 -3.25 15.14
CA PRO A 10 11.10 -3.56 14.64
C PRO A 10 11.05 -3.73 13.11
N TRP A 11 12.15 -3.49 12.38
CA TRP A 11 12.21 -3.58 10.92
C TRP A 11 12.49 -5.03 10.46
N GLY A 12 11.48 -5.89 10.67
CA GLY A 12 11.49 -7.30 10.25
C GLY A 12 11.33 -7.50 8.74
N GLU A 13 11.44 -8.76 8.32
CA GLU A 13 11.24 -9.16 6.91
C GLU A 13 9.76 -9.13 6.51
N ASP A 14 8.86 -9.52 7.41
CA ASP A 14 7.42 -9.48 7.13
C ASP A 14 6.83 -8.08 7.30
N THR A 15 6.22 -7.59 6.23
CA THR A 15 5.54 -6.30 6.14
C THR A 15 4.08 -6.51 5.78
N VAL A 16 3.19 -5.73 6.37
CA VAL A 16 1.85 -5.52 5.78
C VAL A 16 1.94 -4.33 4.86
N GLU A 17 1.41 -4.48 3.65
CA GLU A 17 1.68 -3.57 2.56
C GLU A 17 0.40 -3.16 1.84
N LEU A 18 0.30 -1.87 1.52
CA LEU A 18 -0.58 -1.33 0.49
C LEU A 18 0.25 -1.09 -0.76
N ASN A 19 -0.07 -1.74 -1.86
CA ASN A 19 0.58 -1.52 -3.14
C ASN A 19 -0.44 -0.96 -4.12
N MET A 20 -0.09 0.11 -4.82
CA MET A 20 -0.92 0.73 -5.84
C MET A 20 -0.10 0.81 -7.12
N SER A 21 -0.55 0.11 -8.16
CA SER A 21 0.09 0.10 -9.49
C SER A 21 -0.71 0.95 -10.46
N PHE A 22 -0.03 1.86 -11.14
CA PHE A 22 -0.61 2.87 -12.01
C PHE A 22 -0.27 2.58 -13.47
N ASP A 23 -1.11 3.09 -14.37
CA ASP A 23 -0.70 3.35 -15.75
C ASP A 23 0.39 4.44 -15.77
N THR A 24 1.01 4.70 -16.92
CA THR A 24 2.02 5.75 -17.03
C THR A 24 1.47 7.12 -16.63
N LEU A 25 1.91 7.66 -15.50
CA LEU A 25 1.53 8.97 -14.99
C LEU A 25 2.46 10.05 -15.55
N ARG A 26 1.88 11.22 -15.81
CA ARG A 26 2.63 12.44 -16.11
C ARG A 26 3.21 13.06 -14.83
N ASP A 27 4.23 13.89 -14.98
CA ASP A 27 4.94 14.56 -13.87
C ASP A 27 3.99 15.26 -12.90
N TYR A 28 3.01 16.01 -13.42
CA TYR A 28 2.03 16.71 -12.58
C TYR A 28 1.10 15.74 -11.82
N GLN A 29 0.84 14.54 -12.35
CA GLN A 29 0.03 13.50 -11.69
C GLN A 29 0.84 12.85 -10.57
N TRP A 30 2.15 12.62 -10.79
CA TRP A 30 3.08 12.19 -9.75
C TRP A 30 3.18 13.20 -8.61
N GLU A 31 3.37 14.48 -8.94
CA GLU A 31 3.37 15.54 -7.93
C GLU A 31 2.07 15.58 -7.13
N ARG A 32 0.92 15.47 -7.81
CA ARG A 32 -0.39 15.48 -7.16
C ARG A 32 -0.56 14.26 -6.25
N LEU A 33 -0.17 13.07 -6.72
CA LEU A 33 -0.23 11.82 -5.96
C LEU A 33 0.63 11.90 -4.70
N LEU A 34 1.91 12.28 -4.82
CA LEU A 34 2.81 12.34 -3.67
C LEU A 34 2.41 13.45 -2.69
N LYS A 35 1.95 14.61 -3.18
CA LYS A 35 1.39 15.66 -2.30
C LYS A 35 0.18 15.15 -1.53
N ALA A 36 -0.72 14.39 -2.18
CA ALA A 36 -1.89 13.82 -1.52
C ALA A 36 -1.50 12.74 -0.49
N LEU A 37 -0.58 11.84 -0.83
CA LEU A 37 -0.06 10.82 0.07
C LEU A 37 0.58 11.44 1.31
N TRP A 38 1.51 12.39 1.13
CA TRP A 38 2.22 13.03 2.25
C TRP A 38 1.36 14.02 3.05
N SER A 39 0.20 14.43 2.52
CA SER A 39 -0.79 15.22 3.26
C SER A 39 -1.92 14.34 3.82
N TYR A 40 -1.85 13.02 3.66
CA TYR A 40 -2.91 12.12 4.11
C TYR A 40 -2.97 12.14 5.65
N PRO A 41 -4.14 12.29 6.29
CA PRO A 41 -4.23 12.65 7.71
C PRO A 41 -3.51 11.73 8.69
N ILE A 42 -3.39 10.45 8.36
CA ILE A 42 -2.74 9.43 9.19
C ILE A 42 -1.26 9.23 8.87
N ILE A 43 -0.71 9.96 7.90
CA ILE A 43 0.69 9.86 7.51
C ILE A 43 1.46 11.05 8.05
N THR A 44 2.55 10.77 8.77
CA THR A 44 3.59 11.75 9.07
C THR A 44 4.84 11.41 8.28
N GLY A 45 5.19 12.25 7.31
CA GLY A 45 6.37 12.08 6.48
C GLY A 45 6.41 13.08 5.31
N PRO A 46 7.39 12.98 4.41
CA PRO A 46 8.49 12.01 4.45
C PRO A 46 9.51 12.34 5.54
N LEU A 47 10.16 11.30 6.08
CA LEU A 47 11.13 11.40 7.17
C LEU A 47 12.56 11.13 6.70
N ASP A 48 13.55 11.74 7.36
CA ASP A 48 14.98 11.56 7.07
C ASP A 48 15.52 10.16 7.42
N SER A 49 14.83 9.45 8.32
CA SER A 49 15.25 8.16 8.85
C SER A 49 14.07 7.35 9.37
N ARG A 50 14.31 6.07 9.62
CA ARG A 50 13.32 5.12 10.13
C ARG A 50 12.85 5.50 11.54
N TYR A 51 11.54 5.54 11.75
CA TYR A 51 10.95 5.61 13.08
C TYR A 51 10.94 4.24 13.77
N THR A 52 11.27 4.22 15.06
CA THR A 52 11.17 3.03 15.93
C THR A 52 10.30 3.38 17.13
N PRO A 53 9.31 2.55 17.51
CA PRO A 53 8.47 2.81 18.66
C PRO A 53 9.28 3.03 19.95
N GLY A 54 8.88 4.04 20.72
CA GLY A 54 9.61 4.47 21.93
C GLY A 54 10.81 5.38 21.65
N GLY A 55 11.21 5.56 20.39
CA GLY A 55 12.19 6.54 19.96
C GLY A 55 11.59 7.94 19.74
N GLY A 56 12.48 8.92 19.49
CA GLY A 56 12.07 10.24 19.02
C GLY A 56 11.54 10.19 17.59
N ILE A 57 10.62 11.11 17.26
CA ILE A 57 10.12 11.27 15.89
C ILE A 57 11.26 11.86 15.03
N PRO A 58 11.63 11.23 13.90
CA PRO A 58 12.63 11.76 12.97
C PRO A 58 12.23 13.10 12.35
N ASN A 59 13.17 13.79 11.69
CA ASN A 59 12.85 15.07 11.07
C ASN A 59 12.09 14.87 9.76
N LEU A 60 11.15 15.77 9.49
CA LEU A 60 10.52 15.88 8.18
C LEU A 60 11.52 16.38 7.14
N ILE A 61 11.46 15.79 5.95
CA ILE A 61 12.20 16.22 4.78
C ILE A 61 11.25 16.69 3.68
N PRO A 62 11.73 17.45 2.68
CA PRO A 62 10.90 17.83 1.55
C PRO A 62 10.38 16.62 0.78
N VAL A 63 9.18 16.75 0.22
CA VAL A 63 8.62 15.78 -0.74
C VAL A 63 9.47 15.80 -2.01
N THR A 64 9.95 14.63 -2.40
CA THR A 64 10.74 14.44 -3.62
C THR A 64 9.96 13.55 -4.56
N VAL A 65 9.78 14.00 -5.81
CA VAL A 65 9.29 13.15 -6.89
C VAL A 65 10.53 12.51 -7.54
N PRO A 66 10.59 11.19 -7.70
CA PRO A 66 11.72 10.57 -8.38
C PRO A 66 11.75 10.97 -9.86
N ASP A 67 12.95 11.03 -10.41
CA ASP A 67 13.14 11.19 -11.86
C ASP A 67 12.43 10.07 -12.63
N PRO A 68 12.05 10.29 -13.90
CA PRO A 68 11.62 9.20 -14.77
C PRO A 68 12.67 8.08 -14.75
N THR A 69 12.23 6.82 -14.67
CA THR A 69 13.05 5.60 -14.56
C THR A 69 13.68 5.31 -13.19
N ALA A 70 13.49 6.17 -12.19
CA ALA A 70 14.03 5.96 -10.85
C ALA A 70 13.04 5.25 -9.90
N ALA A 71 13.62 4.63 -8.87
CA ALA A 71 12.90 4.16 -7.69
C ALA A 71 13.51 4.83 -6.45
N MET A 72 12.67 5.14 -5.46
CA MET A 72 13.10 5.71 -4.20
C MET A 72 12.32 5.11 -3.03
N CYS A 73 12.94 5.10 -1.86
CA CYS A 73 12.31 4.77 -0.59
C CYS A 73 12.37 5.98 0.33
N GLN A 74 11.24 6.33 0.94
CA GLN A 74 11.16 7.34 2.00
C GLN A 74 10.52 6.73 3.24
N PHE A 75 10.84 7.26 4.41
CA PHE A 75 10.28 6.75 5.67
C PHE A 75 9.08 7.59 6.10
N ALA A 76 8.18 6.95 6.84
CA ALA A 76 6.98 7.59 7.36
C ALA A 76 6.61 7.00 8.72
N ILE A 77 5.67 7.67 9.39
CA ILE A 77 4.85 7.09 10.46
C ILE A 77 3.42 7.01 9.92
N VAL A 78 2.78 5.85 10.07
CA VAL A 78 1.38 5.64 9.72
C VAL A 78 0.58 5.38 10.99
N GLU A 79 -0.42 6.20 11.25
CA GLU A 79 -1.37 6.02 12.35
C GLU A 79 -2.40 4.96 11.97
N VAL A 80 -2.29 3.76 12.57
CA VAL A 80 -3.17 2.61 12.28
C VAL A 80 -4.34 2.49 13.27
N ALA A 81 -4.32 3.31 14.32
CA ALA A 81 -5.37 3.46 15.31
C ALA A 81 -5.12 4.77 16.08
N PRO A 82 -6.13 5.36 16.73
CA PRO A 82 -5.97 6.60 17.49
C PRO A 82 -4.77 6.55 18.46
N GLY A 83 -3.76 7.37 18.19
CA GLY A 83 -2.53 7.48 18.98
C GLY A 83 -1.52 6.33 18.78
N ILE A 84 -1.70 5.47 17.79
CA ILE A 84 -0.82 4.33 17.48
C ILE A 84 -0.17 4.56 16.10
N GLY A 85 0.98 5.23 16.11
CA GLY A 85 1.81 5.43 14.93
C GLY A 85 2.88 4.36 14.77
N ALA A 86 2.90 3.65 13.64
CA ALA A 86 3.92 2.66 13.30
C ALA A 86 4.87 3.21 12.24
N GLY A 87 6.15 2.83 12.32
CA GLY A 87 7.13 3.18 11.29
C GLY A 87 6.81 2.46 9.98
N ALA A 88 6.89 3.17 8.87
CA ALA A 88 6.60 2.64 7.54
C ALA A 88 7.68 3.03 6.52
N GLU A 89 7.81 2.22 5.48
CA GLU A 89 8.53 2.54 4.27
C GLU A 89 7.54 2.84 3.15
N VAL A 90 7.80 3.93 2.43
CA VAL A 90 7.05 4.33 1.24
C VAL A 90 7.97 4.18 0.05
N TRP A 91 7.73 3.13 -0.74
CA TRP A 91 8.46 2.85 -1.97
C TRP A 91 7.72 3.47 -3.15
N ILE A 92 8.45 4.27 -3.92
CA ILE A 92 7.92 4.95 -5.10
C ILE A 92 8.78 4.50 -6.28
N THR A 93 8.15 3.79 -7.21
CA THR A 93 8.80 3.33 -8.45
C THR A 93 8.17 4.04 -9.62
N ARG A 94 8.97 4.85 -10.32
CA ARG A 94 8.59 5.58 -11.52
C ARG A 94 9.42 5.07 -12.69
N SER A 95 9.19 3.82 -13.12
CA SER A 95 10.04 3.18 -14.15
C SER A 95 9.20 2.51 -15.25
N LEU A 96 9.66 1.39 -15.79
CA LEU A 96 8.92 0.57 -16.77
C LEU A 96 7.51 0.21 -16.27
N PHE A 97 7.32 0.19 -14.96
CA PHE A 97 6.04 0.18 -14.28
C PHE A 97 6.01 1.30 -13.23
N GLU A 98 4.80 1.76 -12.91
CA GLU A 98 4.57 2.83 -11.94
C GLU A 98 3.86 2.27 -10.72
N CYS A 99 4.47 2.42 -9.54
CA CYS A 99 3.95 1.86 -8.30
C CYS A 99 4.26 2.75 -7.10
N VAL A 100 3.32 2.81 -6.16
CA VAL A 100 3.53 3.30 -4.80
C VAL A 100 3.20 2.17 -3.84
N SER A 101 4.13 1.85 -2.94
CA SER A 101 3.92 0.88 -1.86
C SER A 101 4.12 1.55 -0.50
N VAL A 102 3.21 1.29 0.43
CA VAL A 102 3.32 1.68 1.84
C VAL A 102 3.43 0.40 2.64
N ALA A 103 4.58 0.16 3.25
CA ALA A 103 4.92 -1.07 3.96
C ALA A 103 5.17 -0.79 5.44
N ILE A 104 4.44 -1.47 6.33
CA ILE A 104 4.65 -1.41 7.78
C ILE A 104 5.17 -2.78 8.23
N PRO A 105 6.37 -2.88 8.85
CA PRO A 105 6.85 -4.15 9.39
C PRO A 105 5.92 -4.67 10.47
N LEU A 106 5.52 -5.95 10.41
CA LEU A 106 4.62 -6.55 11.41
C LEU A 106 5.21 -6.51 12.83
N LYS A 107 6.55 -6.57 12.94
CA LYS A 107 7.27 -6.47 14.21
C LYS A 107 7.14 -5.10 14.89
N MET A 108 6.57 -4.08 14.23
CA MET A 108 6.15 -2.82 14.85
C MET A 108 5.04 -3.02 15.88
N PHE A 109 4.28 -4.12 15.78
CA PHE A 109 3.14 -4.40 16.63
C PHE A 109 3.39 -5.59 17.55
N LYS A 110 2.89 -5.49 18.78
CA LYS A 110 2.99 -6.58 19.75
C LYS A 110 1.90 -7.61 19.48
N GLY A 111 2.32 -8.82 19.14
CA GLY A 111 1.43 -9.98 19.03
C GLY A 111 0.59 -10.03 17.76
N VAL A 112 0.83 -9.14 16.79
CA VAL A 112 0.27 -9.24 15.44
C VAL A 112 1.12 -10.21 14.64
N THR A 113 0.47 -11.10 13.91
CA THR A 113 1.08 -12.14 13.09
C THR A 113 0.69 -12.01 11.62
N ALA A 114 1.30 -12.83 10.76
CA ALA A 114 0.94 -12.92 9.35
C ALA A 114 -0.30 -13.81 9.09
N ASP A 115 -1.02 -14.21 10.14
CA ASP A 115 -2.27 -14.96 10.03
C ASP A 115 -3.36 -14.05 9.43
N PRO A 116 -4.01 -14.41 8.30
CA PRO A 116 -5.09 -13.63 7.72
C PRO A 116 -6.27 -13.35 8.67
N ASP A 117 -6.48 -14.21 9.66
CA ASP A 117 -7.54 -14.06 10.67
C ASP A 117 -7.09 -13.21 11.88
N ASP A 118 -5.86 -12.71 11.90
CA ASP A 118 -5.35 -11.84 12.96
C ASP A 118 -6.09 -10.49 12.96
N THR A 119 -6.88 -10.25 14.01
CA THR A 119 -7.65 -9.01 14.15
C THR A 119 -6.81 -7.73 14.11
N GLY A 120 -5.55 -7.80 14.53
CA GLY A 120 -4.62 -6.67 14.47
C GLY A 120 -4.14 -6.42 13.04
N LEU A 121 -3.88 -7.48 12.28
CA LEU A 121 -3.56 -7.39 10.85
C LEU A 121 -4.74 -6.78 10.08
N LEU A 122 -5.94 -7.32 10.25
CA LEU A 122 -7.16 -6.82 9.60
C LEU A 122 -7.40 -5.33 9.88
N GLN A 123 -7.13 -4.87 11.10
CA GLN A 123 -7.25 -3.45 11.44
C GLN A 123 -6.29 -2.57 10.62
N ILE A 124 -5.06 -3.02 10.39
CA ILE A 124 -4.09 -2.30 9.55
C ILE A 124 -4.53 -2.34 8.08
N GLU A 125 -5.02 -3.48 7.60
CA GLU A 125 -5.51 -3.63 6.24
C GLU A 125 -6.71 -2.71 5.94
N TYR A 126 -7.63 -2.51 6.90
CA TYR A 126 -8.73 -1.54 6.74
C TYR A 126 -8.22 -0.11 6.59
N VAL A 127 -7.20 0.29 7.36
CA VAL A 127 -6.57 1.60 7.23
C VAL A 127 -5.96 1.79 5.84
N PHE A 128 -5.30 0.75 5.32
CA PHE A 128 -4.78 0.74 3.96
C PHE A 128 -5.86 0.74 2.89
N GLN A 129 -6.99 0.07 3.12
CA GLN A 129 -8.12 0.10 2.21
C GLN A 129 -8.69 1.52 2.10
N ASP A 130 -8.91 2.19 3.24
CA ASP A 130 -9.41 3.57 3.25
C ASP A 130 -8.45 4.52 2.53
N MET A 131 -7.14 4.39 2.81
CA MET A 131 -6.10 5.15 2.11
C MET A 131 -6.12 4.90 0.59
N ALA A 132 -6.25 3.65 0.16
CA ALA A 132 -6.32 3.31 -1.26
C ALA A 132 -7.57 3.90 -1.92
N LEU A 133 -8.72 3.91 -1.24
CA LEU A 133 -9.94 4.49 -1.79
C LEU A 133 -9.82 6.02 -1.95
N ASP A 134 -9.25 6.70 -0.96
CA ASP A 134 -9.09 8.16 -1.01
C ASP A 134 -8.05 8.60 -2.04
N LEU A 135 -6.93 7.86 -2.16
CA LEU A 135 -5.92 8.15 -3.17
C LEU A 135 -6.41 7.87 -4.59
N TYR A 136 -7.30 6.90 -4.78
CA TYR A 136 -7.94 6.64 -6.08
C TYR A 136 -8.72 7.85 -6.60
N ASP A 137 -9.42 8.56 -5.70
CA ASP A 137 -10.20 9.76 -6.04
C ASP A 137 -9.29 10.95 -6.45
N ILE A 138 -7.99 10.89 -6.12
CA ILE A 138 -6.98 11.88 -6.52
C ILE A 138 -6.31 11.50 -7.84
N THR A 139 -5.76 10.29 -7.90
CA THR A 139 -5.05 9.74 -9.05
C THR A 139 -5.40 8.26 -9.15
N THR A 140 -6.08 7.88 -10.23
CA THR A 140 -6.57 6.51 -10.42
C THR A 140 -5.43 5.52 -10.65
N TYR A 141 -5.27 4.55 -9.76
CA TYR A 141 -4.45 3.36 -10.01
C TYR A 141 -5.22 2.31 -10.80
N THR A 142 -4.50 1.38 -11.39
CA THR A 142 -5.01 0.26 -12.19
C THR A 142 -5.39 -0.91 -11.28
N ILE A 143 -4.49 -1.29 -10.38
CA ILE A 143 -4.69 -2.34 -9.37
C ILE A 143 -4.06 -1.87 -8.07
N ALA A 144 -4.73 -2.10 -6.94
CA ALA A 144 -4.14 -1.99 -5.61
C ALA A 144 -4.31 -3.30 -4.84
N ALA A 145 -3.29 -3.74 -4.11
CA ALA A 145 -3.33 -4.97 -3.32
C ALA A 145 -2.89 -4.69 -1.88
N ILE A 146 -3.57 -5.36 -0.95
CA ILE A 146 -3.36 -5.18 0.49
C ILE A 146 -3.05 -6.54 1.12
N GLY A 147 -2.07 -6.55 2.02
CA GLY A 147 -1.77 -7.69 2.88
C GLY A 147 -0.29 -7.92 3.12
N VAL A 148 0.05 -9.09 3.65
CA VAL A 148 1.43 -9.41 4.05
C VAL A 148 2.31 -9.72 2.83
N ASN A 149 3.48 -9.08 2.76
CA ASN A 149 4.51 -9.26 1.73
C ASN A 149 3.93 -9.21 0.30
N ARG A 150 3.01 -8.27 0.07
CA ARG A 150 2.38 -8.07 -1.23
C ARG A 150 3.33 -7.28 -2.13
N GLY A 151 4.01 -7.94 -3.06
CA GLY A 151 4.70 -7.18 -4.12
C GLY A 151 3.75 -6.30 -4.94
N CYS A 152 4.29 -5.29 -5.65
CA CYS A 152 3.53 -4.52 -6.65
C CYS A 152 2.90 -5.46 -7.68
N GLN A 153 1.63 -5.23 -8.02
CA GLN A 153 0.86 -6.07 -8.94
C GLN A 153 0.84 -5.43 -10.33
N ILE A 154 1.75 -5.85 -11.20
CA ILE A 154 1.91 -5.28 -12.53
C ILE A 154 0.91 -5.95 -13.49
N LEU A 155 -0.04 -5.16 -14.00
CA LEU A 155 -1.11 -5.66 -14.88
C LEU A 155 -0.57 -6.44 -16.09
N MET A 156 0.42 -5.88 -16.78
CA MET A 156 1.03 -6.53 -17.95
C MET A 156 1.64 -7.89 -17.61
N GLU A 157 2.32 -8.01 -16.46
CA GLU A 157 2.90 -9.27 -16.01
C GLU A 157 1.80 -10.29 -15.71
N MET A 158 0.72 -9.90 -15.03
CA MET A 158 -0.42 -10.78 -14.75
C MET A 158 -1.21 -11.20 -16.00
N ILE A 159 -1.16 -10.42 -17.08
CA ILE A 159 -1.72 -10.80 -18.38
C ILE A 159 -0.84 -11.89 -19.01
N THR A 160 0.49 -11.70 -18.99
CA THR A 160 1.46 -12.63 -19.61
C THR A 160 1.72 -13.88 -18.79
N GLU A 161 1.56 -13.80 -17.47
CA GLU A 161 1.86 -14.84 -16.49
C GLU A 161 0.59 -15.21 -15.71
N PRO A 162 -0.19 -16.20 -16.20
CA PRO A 162 -1.42 -16.62 -15.56
C PRO A 162 -1.30 -17.00 -14.07
N GLN A 163 -0.13 -17.49 -13.65
CA GLN A 163 0.14 -17.86 -12.26
C GLN A 163 0.01 -16.66 -11.31
N LEU A 164 0.60 -15.51 -11.67
CA LEU A 164 0.51 -14.29 -10.85
C LEU A 164 -0.94 -13.80 -10.71
N ARG A 165 -1.71 -13.88 -11.80
CA ARG A 165 -3.15 -13.59 -11.77
C ARG A 165 -3.91 -14.54 -10.85
N GLU A 166 -3.64 -15.84 -10.94
CA GLU A 166 -4.28 -16.85 -10.09
C GLU A 166 -3.93 -16.67 -8.62
N GLU A 167 -2.68 -16.29 -8.31
CA GLU A 167 -2.22 -15.94 -6.97
C GLU A 167 -2.96 -14.72 -6.42
N LEU A 168 -3.06 -13.63 -7.20
CA LEU A 168 -3.83 -12.43 -6.80
C LEU A 168 -5.28 -12.80 -6.45
N ILE A 169 -5.95 -13.59 -7.31
CA ILE A 169 -7.34 -14.02 -7.09
C ILE A 169 -7.45 -14.94 -5.87
N LYS A 170 -6.47 -15.82 -5.66
CA LYS A 170 -6.45 -16.75 -4.53
C LYS A 170 -6.26 -16.01 -3.21
N MET A 171 -5.38 -15.01 -3.18
CA MET A 171 -5.12 -14.22 -1.99
C MET A 171 -6.23 -13.21 -1.70
N GLY A 172 -6.93 -12.70 -2.72
CA GLY A 172 -7.97 -11.69 -2.53
C GLY A 172 -7.40 -10.36 -2.04
N ASN A 173 -8.22 -9.58 -1.34
CA ASN A 173 -7.88 -8.27 -0.75
C ASN A 173 -7.21 -7.28 -1.72
N PHE A 174 -7.85 -7.05 -2.86
CA PHE A 174 -7.35 -6.14 -3.88
C PHE A 174 -8.47 -5.30 -4.49
N LEU A 175 -8.12 -4.11 -4.96
CA LEU A 175 -8.96 -3.24 -5.77
C LEU A 175 -8.45 -3.26 -7.22
N ALA A 176 -9.35 -3.27 -8.18
CA ALA A 176 -8.99 -3.24 -9.59
C ALA A 176 -10.01 -2.46 -10.40
N ARG A 177 -9.52 -1.71 -11.40
CA ARG A 177 -10.39 -1.03 -12.36
C ARG A 177 -11.14 -2.03 -13.25
N ASP A 178 -12.31 -1.62 -13.75
CA ASP A 178 -13.14 -2.47 -14.63
C ASP A 178 -12.38 -2.92 -15.90
N ASP A 179 -11.54 -2.06 -16.48
CA ASP A 179 -10.70 -2.40 -17.63
C ASP A 179 -9.55 -3.36 -17.26
N ALA A 180 -8.87 -3.13 -16.13
CA ALA A 180 -7.88 -4.06 -15.61
C ALA A 180 -8.48 -5.47 -15.38
N LEU A 181 -9.67 -5.54 -14.80
CA LEU A 181 -10.40 -6.81 -14.65
C LEU A 181 -10.71 -7.45 -16.01
N ALA A 182 -11.17 -6.66 -16.98
CA ALA A 182 -11.47 -7.16 -18.33
C ALA A 182 -10.21 -7.73 -19.02
N GLU A 183 -9.07 -7.05 -18.91
CA GLU A 183 -7.78 -7.50 -19.45
C GLU A 183 -7.30 -8.80 -18.78
N LEU A 184 -7.50 -8.90 -17.46
CA LEU A 184 -7.25 -10.12 -16.69
C LEU A 184 -8.29 -11.23 -16.95
N ARG A 185 -9.30 -10.98 -17.79
CA ARG A 185 -10.42 -11.91 -18.08
C ARG A 185 -11.22 -12.27 -16.84
N LEU A 186 -11.30 -11.36 -15.90
CA LEU A 186 -12.08 -11.46 -14.67
C LEU A 186 -13.42 -10.75 -14.88
N ARG A 187 -14.49 -11.37 -14.38
CA ARG A 187 -15.85 -10.85 -14.54
C ARG A 187 -16.13 -9.80 -13.46
N PRO A 188 -16.37 -8.53 -13.81
CA PRO A 188 -16.60 -7.47 -12.82
C PRO A 188 -17.76 -7.76 -11.86
N GLN A 189 -18.76 -8.54 -12.29
CA GLN A 189 -19.91 -8.90 -11.46
C GLN A 189 -19.57 -9.76 -10.23
N ASN A 190 -18.38 -10.36 -10.19
CA ASN A 190 -17.92 -11.15 -9.06
C ASN A 190 -17.31 -10.28 -7.94
N TYR A 191 -17.23 -8.96 -8.13
CA TYR A 191 -16.53 -8.03 -7.26
C TYR A 191 -17.45 -6.87 -6.87
N GLN A 192 -17.21 -6.31 -5.68
CA GLN A 192 -18.03 -5.23 -5.14
C GLN A 192 -17.62 -3.90 -5.77
N GLU A 193 -18.58 -3.10 -6.28
CA GLU A 193 -18.29 -1.71 -6.65
C GLU A 193 -18.07 -0.86 -5.39
N VAL A 194 -16.96 -0.13 -5.34
CA VAL A 194 -16.62 0.74 -4.21
C VAL A 194 -16.38 2.20 -4.62
N ARG A 195 -16.03 2.43 -5.89
CA ARG A 195 -16.00 3.73 -6.58
C ARG A 195 -16.39 3.52 -8.04
N PRO A 196 -16.74 4.58 -8.79
CA PRO A 196 -16.96 4.47 -10.23
C PRO A 196 -15.77 3.77 -10.93
N SER A 197 -16.08 2.70 -11.65
CA SER A 197 -15.10 1.88 -12.36
C SER A 197 -14.04 1.19 -11.50
N LEU A 198 -14.20 1.16 -10.17
CA LEU A 198 -13.30 0.47 -9.24
C LEU A 198 -14.07 -0.60 -8.47
N ARG A 199 -13.55 -1.83 -8.55
CA ARG A 199 -14.10 -2.99 -7.88
C ARG A 199 -13.16 -3.49 -6.81
N TRP A 200 -13.73 -4.02 -5.73
CA TRP A 200 -13.02 -4.65 -4.63
C TRP A 200 -13.27 -6.16 -4.60
N CYS A 201 -12.19 -6.92 -4.53
CA CYS A 201 -12.18 -8.32 -4.14
C CYS A 201 -11.83 -8.41 -2.65
N PRO A 202 -12.75 -8.86 -1.78
CA PRO A 202 -12.46 -8.97 -0.35
C PRO A 202 -11.36 -10.01 -0.09
N PRO A 203 -10.72 -9.98 1.10
CA PRO A 203 -9.84 -11.06 1.54
C PRO A 203 -10.57 -12.41 1.50
N LYS A 204 -9.82 -13.47 1.20
CA LYS A 204 -10.34 -14.85 1.26
C LYS A 204 -9.86 -15.50 2.55
N ASN A 205 -10.80 -15.97 3.35
CA ASN A 205 -10.55 -16.84 4.52
C ASN A 205 -10.11 -18.24 4.08
#